data_AF-A0A432EVA5-F1
#
_entry.id   AF-A0A432EVA5-F1
#
_cell.length_a   1.000
_cell.length_b   1.000
_cell.length_c   1.000
_cell.angle_alpha   90.00
_cell.angle_beta   90.00
_cell.angle_gamma   90.00
#
_symmetry.space_group_name_H-M   'P 1'
#
loop_
_entity.id
_entity.type
_entity.pdbx_description
1 polymer ?
#
loop_
_entity_poly.entity_id
_entity_poly.type
_entity_poly.pdbx_seq_one_letter_code
_entity_poly.pdbx_strand_id
1 'polypeptide(L)'
;MDQLVNVERAPQRRAKRQQYEVQEKNRILGLLKDELTSLQTKSKTLKHSDLYRSRKSSVSDGTIGSSSVSAGAALGSYNFEFFQKATTGVQKGGADAGRSVDTSAVVASNGFGVGISTGTFTINDDVITVETADTLTTIFTKVTTADSDFSISYDSSTDKITLSSSSGKTLLLGSSN
;
A
#
# COMPACT_ATOMS: atom_id res chain seq x y z
N MET A 1 -70.18 -18.08 -6.85
CA MET A 1 -68.79 -18.52 -6.57
C MET A 1 -67.87 -17.37 -6.16
N ASP A 2 -67.93 -16.18 -6.78
CA ASP A 2 -67.08 -15.03 -6.42
C ASP A 2 -67.28 -14.46 -5.00
N GLN A 3 -68.48 -14.54 -4.42
CA GLN A 3 -68.73 -14.03 -3.07
C GLN A 3 -68.10 -14.92 -1.98
N LEU A 4 -67.98 -16.23 -2.21
CA LEU A 4 -67.42 -17.19 -1.24
C LEU A 4 -65.89 -17.10 -1.18
N VAL A 5 -65.24 -17.00 -2.35
CA VAL A 5 -63.78 -16.78 -2.49
C VAL A 5 -63.34 -15.45 -1.85
N ASN A 6 -64.21 -14.44 -1.88
CA ASN A 6 -63.95 -13.17 -1.21
C ASN A 6 -63.97 -13.27 0.32
N VAL A 7 -64.85 -14.09 0.90
CA VAL A 7 -64.92 -14.31 2.36
C VAL A 7 -63.70 -15.09 2.85
N GLU A 8 -63.25 -16.11 2.12
CA GLU A 8 -62.06 -16.90 2.47
C GLU A 8 -60.76 -16.08 2.46
N ARG A 9 -60.70 -15.00 1.67
CA ARG A 9 -59.56 -14.05 1.64
C ARG A 9 -59.62 -12.96 2.70
N ALA A 10 -60.68 -12.88 3.51
CA ALA A 10 -60.80 -11.90 4.59
C ALA A 10 -59.63 -11.92 5.61
N PRO A 11 -59.16 -13.09 6.12
CA PRO A 11 -58.01 -13.13 7.02
C PRO A 11 -56.71 -12.64 6.36
N GLN A 12 -56.47 -12.99 5.09
CA GLN A 12 -55.31 -12.51 4.33
C GLN A 12 -55.32 -10.99 4.16
N ARG A 13 -56.49 -10.39 3.90
CA ARG A 13 -56.65 -8.93 3.82
C ARG A 13 -56.43 -8.24 5.16
N ARG A 14 -56.86 -8.85 6.27
CA ARG A 14 -56.58 -8.34 7.63
C ARG A 14 -55.09 -8.41 7.95
N ALA A 15 -54.44 -9.54 7.68
CA ALA A 15 -53.01 -9.73 7.90
C ALA A 15 -52.16 -8.75 7.07
N LYS A 16 -52.50 -8.51 5.79
CA LYS A 16 -51.82 -7.49 4.97
C LYS A 16 -51.97 -6.09 5.56
N ARG A 17 -53.18 -5.72 6.03
CA ARG A 17 -53.41 -4.43 6.67
C ARG A 17 -52.60 -4.27 7.96
N GLN A 18 -52.57 -5.32 8.79
CA GLN A 18 -51.74 -5.35 10.00
C GLN A 18 -50.25 -5.24 9.68
N GLN A 19 -49.76 -5.90 8.63
CA GLN A 19 -48.38 -5.76 8.16
C GLN A 19 -48.06 -4.32 7.75
N TYR A 20 -48.94 -3.68 6.98
CA TYR A 20 -48.75 -2.27 6.61
C TYR A 20 -48.73 -1.35 7.83
N GLU A 21 -49.65 -1.54 8.79
CA GLU A 21 -49.68 -0.76 10.03
C GLU A 21 -48.40 -0.97 10.88
N VAL A 22 -47.91 -2.21 10.97
CA VAL A 22 -46.67 -2.53 11.71
C VAL A 22 -45.45 -1.96 10.99
N GLN A 23 -45.38 -2.05 9.66
CA GLN A 23 -44.29 -1.48 8.87
C GLN A 23 -44.22 0.05 9.04
N GLU A 24 -45.37 0.72 8.99
CA GLU A 24 -45.43 2.17 9.17
C GLU A 24 -45.05 2.58 10.60
N LYS A 25 -45.53 1.85 11.61
CA LYS A 25 -45.10 2.05 13.01
C LYS A 25 -43.61 1.85 13.17
N ASN A 26 -43.03 0.79 12.60
CA ASN A 26 -41.60 0.53 12.67
C ASN A 26 -40.78 1.65 11.98
N ARG A 27 -41.27 2.16 10.84
CA ARG A 27 -40.66 3.30 10.15
C ARG A 27 -40.64 4.55 11.05
N ILE A 28 -41.78 4.90 11.64
CA ILE A 28 -41.91 6.06 12.55
C ILE A 28 -41.03 5.88 13.80
N LEU A 29 -41.02 4.70 14.41
CA LEU A 29 -40.19 4.40 15.57
C LEU A 29 -38.69 4.45 15.23
N GLY A 30 -38.30 4.04 14.03
CA GLY A 30 -36.95 4.21 13.50
C GLY A 30 -36.54 5.68 13.44
N LEU A 31 -37.36 6.53 12.81
CA LEU A 31 -37.10 7.97 12.73
C LEU A 31 -37.02 8.63 14.11
N LEU A 32 -37.93 8.27 15.02
CA LEU A 32 -37.90 8.77 16.39
C LEU A 32 -36.62 8.36 17.13
N LYS A 33 -36.19 7.10 16.95
CA LYS A 33 -34.93 6.61 17.52
C LYS A 33 -33.74 7.41 17.01
N ASP A 34 -33.68 7.70 15.72
CA ASP A 34 -32.59 8.46 15.11
C ASP A 34 -32.53 9.89 15.67
N GLU A 35 -33.68 10.58 15.76
CA GLU A 35 -33.77 11.92 16.34
C GLU A 35 -33.41 11.93 17.83
N LEU A 36 -33.88 10.95 18.61
CA LEU A 36 -33.51 10.83 20.02
C LEU A 36 -32.02 10.53 20.21
N THR A 37 -31.42 9.74 19.30
CA THR A 37 -29.98 9.46 19.32
C THR A 37 -29.17 10.72 18.99
N SER A 38 -29.63 11.51 18.02
CA SER A 38 -29.07 12.82 17.68
C SER A 38 -29.14 13.79 18.86
N LEU A 39 -30.31 13.90 19.49
CA LEU A 39 -30.52 14.74 20.68
C LEU A 39 -29.65 14.28 21.86
N GLN A 40 -29.58 12.97 22.12
CA GLN A 40 -28.75 12.41 23.17
C GLN A 40 -27.26 12.74 22.94
N THR A 41 -26.79 12.61 21.70
CA THR A 41 -25.41 12.93 21.33
C THR A 41 -25.10 14.41 21.54
N LYS A 42 -25.97 15.31 21.07
CA LYS A 42 -25.85 16.75 21.30
C LYS A 42 -25.87 17.10 22.79
N SER A 43 -26.75 16.47 23.57
CA SER A 43 -26.81 16.66 25.03
C SER A 43 -25.53 16.21 25.72
N LYS A 44 -24.95 15.07 25.33
CA LYS A 44 -23.66 14.60 25.87
C LYS A 44 -22.53 15.58 25.56
N THR A 45 -22.45 16.10 24.34
CA THR A 45 -21.46 17.10 23.95
C THR A 45 -21.58 18.37 24.78
N LEU A 46 -22.81 18.88 24.98
CA LEU A 46 -23.06 20.08 25.78
C LEU A 46 -22.76 19.89 27.27
N LYS A 47 -22.89 18.66 27.79
CA LYS A 47 -22.56 18.35 29.20
C LYS A 47 -21.05 18.22 29.44
N HIS A 48 -20.23 18.19 28.40
CA HIS A 48 -18.79 18.00 28.56
C HIS A 48 -18.13 19.27 29.12
N SER A 49 -17.43 19.15 30.25
CA SER A 49 -16.82 20.29 30.96
C SER A 49 -15.77 21.03 30.12
N ASP A 50 -15.04 20.30 29.28
CA ASP A 50 -14.03 20.87 28.36
C ASP A 50 -14.60 21.91 27.40
N LEU A 51 -15.88 21.84 27.05
CA LEU A 51 -16.54 22.85 26.22
C LEU A 51 -16.43 24.25 26.88
N TYR A 52 -16.64 24.30 28.18
CA TYR A 52 -16.61 25.52 29.00
C TYR A 52 -15.21 25.90 29.49
N ARG A 53 -14.25 24.98 29.36
CA ARG A 53 -12.83 25.22 29.65
C ARG A 53 -12.00 25.34 28.38
N SER A 54 -12.64 25.48 27.21
CA SER A 54 -11.96 25.61 25.93
C SER A 54 -10.98 26.78 25.94
N ARG A 55 -9.92 26.63 25.15
CA ARG A 55 -8.83 27.61 25.02
C ARG A 55 -8.57 27.87 23.56
N LYS A 56 -8.28 29.13 23.24
CA LYS A 56 -7.75 29.53 21.95
C LYS A 56 -6.27 29.83 22.12
N SER A 57 -5.46 29.40 21.17
CA SER A 57 -4.05 29.78 21.09
C SER A 57 -3.81 30.57 19.80
N SER A 58 -2.80 31.43 19.83
CA SER A 58 -2.33 32.20 18.70
C SER A 58 -0.81 32.27 18.77
N VAL A 59 -0.17 32.16 17.62
CA VAL A 59 1.28 32.34 17.47
C VAL A 59 1.56 33.72 16.87
N SER A 60 2.68 34.32 17.27
CA SER A 60 3.15 35.60 16.71
C SER A 60 3.70 35.42 15.29
N ASP A 61 4.33 34.27 15.02
CA ASP A 61 4.90 33.91 13.71
C ASP A 61 4.49 32.48 13.33
N GLY A 62 3.57 32.37 12.37
CA GLY A 62 3.07 31.09 11.85
C GLY A 62 4.05 30.38 10.90
N THR A 63 5.15 31.02 10.49
CA THR A 63 6.17 30.39 9.63
C THR A 63 7.13 29.51 10.42
N ILE A 64 7.31 29.82 11.72
CA ILE A 64 8.17 29.05 12.64
C ILE A 64 7.45 27.80 13.15
N GLY A 65 6.15 27.92 13.45
CA GLY A 65 5.34 26.80 13.92
C GLY A 65 3.89 27.16 14.18
N SER A 66 3.13 26.18 14.67
CA SER A 66 1.74 26.33 15.10
C SER A 66 1.58 25.96 16.57
N SER A 67 0.50 26.43 17.18
CA SER A 67 0.14 26.09 18.56
C SER A 67 -1.22 25.42 18.62
N SER A 68 -1.36 24.45 19.51
CA SER A 68 -2.64 23.89 19.94
C SER A 68 -2.69 23.87 21.46
N VAL A 69 -3.89 23.96 22.02
CA VAL A 69 -4.09 24.00 23.47
C VAL A 69 -5.28 23.13 23.84
N SER A 70 -5.11 22.35 24.89
CA SER A 70 -6.20 21.56 25.48
C SER A 70 -7.09 22.43 26.37
N ALA A 71 -8.32 21.97 26.59
CA ALA A 71 -9.23 22.61 27.53
C ALA A 71 -8.60 22.65 28.93
N GLY A 72 -8.79 23.76 29.64
CA GLY A 72 -8.27 23.95 30.98
C GLY A 72 -6.79 24.33 31.06
N ALA A 73 -6.07 24.46 29.94
CA ALA A 73 -4.71 25.00 29.94
C ALA A 73 -4.64 26.40 30.59
N ALA A 74 -3.52 26.69 31.26
CA ALA A 74 -3.30 27.96 31.94
C ALA A 74 -3.26 29.13 30.95
N LEU A 75 -3.99 30.21 31.28
CA LEU A 75 -4.04 31.42 30.47
C LEU A 75 -2.73 32.20 30.63
N GLY A 76 -2.18 32.69 29.52
CA GLY A 76 -0.98 33.50 29.54
C GLY A 76 -0.33 33.64 28.16
N SER A 77 0.67 34.50 28.11
CA SER A 77 1.58 34.64 26.98
C SER A 77 2.88 33.91 27.31
N TYR A 78 3.32 33.06 26.40
CA TYR A 78 4.53 32.26 26.55
C TYR A 78 5.50 32.61 25.43
N ASN A 79 6.76 32.89 25.78
CA ASN A 79 7.81 33.19 24.81
C ASN A 79 8.64 31.94 24.56
N PHE A 80 8.80 31.58 23.28
CA PHE A 80 9.61 30.44 22.85
C PHE A 80 10.67 30.91 21.86
N GLU A 81 11.91 30.50 22.09
CA GLU A 81 13.03 30.78 21.20
C GLU A 81 13.57 29.45 20.65
N PHE A 82 13.64 29.34 19.32
CA PHE A 82 14.03 28.11 18.63
C PHE A 82 15.35 28.32 17.91
N PHE A 83 16.41 27.63 18.34
CA PHE A 83 17.74 27.73 17.74
C PHE A 83 17.95 26.78 16.56
N GLN A 84 17.30 25.61 16.57
CA GLN A 84 17.42 24.60 15.51
C GLN A 84 16.18 23.70 15.44
N LYS A 85 15.92 23.13 14.26
CA LYS A 85 14.90 22.09 14.09
C LYS A 85 15.45 20.74 14.55
N ALA A 86 14.57 19.91 15.11
CA ALA A 86 14.88 18.50 15.30
C ALA A 86 15.03 17.83 13.92
N THR A 87 16.10 17.07 13.73
CA THR A 87 16.35 16.30 12.51
C THR A 87 16.46 14.81 12.86
N THR A 88 15.94 13.95 12.00
CA THR A 88 16.12 12.51 12.13
C THR A 88 17.53 12.12 11.67
N GLY A 89 18.19 11.24 12.41
CA GLY A 89 19.45 10.64 11.96
C GLY A 89 19.23 9.74 10.75
N VAL A 90 20.06 9.88 9.73
CA VAL A 90 20.06 8.99 8.55
C VAL A 90 21.39 8.27 8.45
N GLN A 91 21.35 6.95 8.30
CA GLN A 91 22.53 6.15 7.95
C GLN A 91 22.56 6.03 6.43
N LYS A 92 23.59 6.61 5.81
CA LYS A 92 23.86 6.43 4.38
C LYS A 92 25.01 5.44 4.25
N GLY A 93 24.87 4.48 3.33
CA GLY A 93 25.99 3.64 2.92
C GLY A 93 27.12 4.46 2.32
N GLY A 94 28.31 3.87 2.22
CA GLY A 94 29.42 4.45 1.47
C GLY A 94 29.14 4.50 -0.03
N ALA A 95 30.20 4.71 -0.83
CA ALA A 95 30.10 4.54 -2.28
C ALA A 95 29.70 3.10 -2.63
N ASP A 96 29.03 2.94 -3.77
CA ASP A 96 28.65 1.62 -4.28
C ASP A 96 29.89 0.75 -4.46
N ALA A 97 29.78 -0.54 -4.14
CA ALA A 97 30.87 -1.50 -4.28
C ALA A 97 31.23 -1.80 -5.75
N GLY A 98 30.40 -1.34 -6.69
CA GLY A 98 30.58 -1.48 -8.13
C GLY A 98 30.06 -0.24 -8.87
N ARG A 99 30.37 -0.14 -10.16
CA ARG A 99 29.80 0.87 -11.05
C ARG A 99 28.49 0.34 -11.65
N SER A 100 27.64 1.22 -12.17
CA SER A 100 26.45 0.80 -12.93
C SER A 100 26.84 -0.18 -14.04
N VAL A 101 26.05 -1.25 -14.17
CA VAL A 101 26.29 -2.30 -15.15
C VAL A 101 25.97 -1.79 -16.55
N ASP A 102 26.91 -1.98 -17.48
CA ASP A 102 26.76 -1.69 -18.90
C ASP A 102 26.56 -2.99 -19.67
N THR A 103 25.38 -3.22 -20.25
CA THR A 103 25.06 -4.47 -20.94
C THR A 103 25.81 -4.66 -22.26
N SER A 104 26.44 -3.60 -22.77
CA SER A 104 27.20 -3.57 -24.02
C SER A 104 28.71 -3.68 -23.80
N ALA A 105 29.21 -3.36 -22.60
CA ALA A 105 30.60 -3.55 -22.24
C ALA A 105 30.91 -5.04 -21.97
N VAL A 106 32.16 -5.43 -22.21
CA VAL A 106 32.60 -6.80 -21.90
C VAL A 106 32.56 -7.04 -20.38
N VAL A 107 32.22 -8.26 -19.98
CA VAL A 107 32.04 -8.64 -18.57
C VAL A 107 33.31 -8.46 -17.75
N ALA A 108 34.49 -8.64 -18.37
CA ALA A 108 35.78 -8.46 -17.70
C ALA A 108 36.11 -7.00 -17.35
N SER A 109 35.53 -6.02 -18.05
CA SER A 109 35.73 -4.59 -17.79
C SER A 109 34.48 -3.90 -17.26
N ASN A 110 33.46 -4.67 -16.88
CA ASN A 110 32.21 -4.13 -16.39
C ASN A 110 32.33 -3.60 -14.97
N GLY A 111 31.27 -2.94 -14.48
CA GLY A 111 31.22 -2.33 -13.17
C GLY A 111 31.17 -3.28 -11.98
N PHE A 112 31.35 -4.59 -12.17
CA PHE A 112 31.23 -5.57 -11.08
C PHE A 112 32.29 -5.34 -10.00
N GLY A 113 31.88 -5.41 -8.73
CA GLY A 113 32.81 -5.29 -7.59
C GLY A 113 33.83 -6.43 -7.50
N VAL A 114 33.60 -7.53 -8.22
CA VAL A 114 34.53 -8.65 -8.40
C VAL A 114 34.62 -8.95 -9.90
N GLY A 115 35.84 -9.11 -10.42
CA GLY A 115 36.06 -9.42 -11.83
C GLY A 115 35.51 -10.80 -12.19
N ILE A 116 34.83 -10.89 -13.34
CA ILE A 116 34.35 -12.16 -13.90
C ILE A 116 35.48 -12.80 -14.71
N SER A 117 35.84 -14.04 -14.36
CA SER A 117 36.72 -14.90 -15.16
C SER A 117 35.92 -15.82 -16.06
N THR A 118 36.55 -16.41 -17.08
CA THR A 118 35.94 -17.48 -17.88
C THR A 118 35.47 -18.62 -16.98
N GLY A 119 34.27 -19.12 -17.25
CA GLY A 119 33.64 -20.18 -16.47
C GLY A 119 32.37 -20.69 -17.14
N THR A 120 31.74 -21.67 -16.53
CA THR A 120 30.50 -22.26 -17.03
C THR A 120 29.42 -22.24 -15.96
N PHE A 121 28.17 -22.17 -16.39
CA PHE A 121 27.02 -22.45 -15.57
C PHE A 121 26.02 -23.28 -16.38
N THR A 122 25.11 -23.99 -15.71
CA THR A 122 24.10 -24.82 -16.38
C THR A 122 22.70 -24.27 -16.18
N ILE A 123 21.89 -24.33 -17.23
CA ILE A 123 20.43 -24.09 -17.22
C ILE A 123 19.77 -25.32 -17.80
N ASN A 124 18.91 -26.00 -17.03
CA ASN A 124 18.13 -27.16 -17.51
C ASN A 124 18.95 -28.16 -18.34
N ASP A 125 20.15 -28.49 -17.84
CA ASP A 125 21.14 -29.43 -18.41
C ASP A 125 21.98 -28.92 -19.60
N ASP A 126 21.70 -27.72 -20.11
CA ASP A 126 22.55 -27.05 -21.08
C ASP A 126 23.70 -26.29 -20.40
N VAL A 127 24.92 -26.50 -20.90
CA VAL A 127 26.13 -25.81 -20.42
C VAL A 127 26.29 -24.47 -21.15
N ILE A 128 26.27 -23.39 -20.38
CA ILE A 128 26.52 -22.04 -20.86
C ILE A 128 27.94 -21.63 -20.47
N THR A 129 28.80 -21.43 -21.47
CA THR A 129 30.15 -20.89 -21.26
C THR A 129 30.15 -19.37 -21.31
N VAL A 130 30.65 -18.75 -20.24
CA VAL A 130 30.90 -17.32 -20.14
C VAL A 130 32.39 -17.08 -20.33
N GLU A 131 32.73 -16.25 -21.31
CA GLU A 131 34.08 -15.80 -21.59
C GLU A 131 34.28 -14.36 -21.11
N THR A 132 35.51 -13.99 -20.79
CA THR A 132 35.85 -12.61 -20.37
C THR A 132 35.49 -11.54 -21.42
N ALA A 133 35.47 -11.93 -22.69
CA ALA A 133 35.15 -11.06 -23.83
C ALA A 133 33.63 -11.00 -24.13
N ASP A 134 32.80 -11.79 -23.44
CA ASP A 134 31.36 -11.69 -23.59
C ASP A 134 30.83 -10.37 -23.03
N THR A 135 29.68 -9.94 -23.53
CA THR A 135 28.87 -8.88 -22.91
C THR A 135 27.66 -9.52 -22.24
N LEU A 136 26.93 -8.80 -21.39
CA LEU A 136 25.66 -9.33 -20.88
C LEU A 136 24.69 -9.65 -22.02
N THR A 137 24.72 -8.86 -23.09
CA THR A 137 23.90 -9.10 -24.29
C THR A 137 24.27 -10.43 -24.97
N THR A 138 25.56 -10.78 -25.08
CA THR A 138 25.97 -12.05 -25.68
C THR A 138 25.65 -13.23 -24.75
N ILE A 139 25.81 -13.08 -23.44
CA ILE A 139 25.41 -14.09 -22.45
C ILE A 139 23.89 -14.34 -22.51
N PHE A 140 23.11 -13.28 -22.60
CA PHE A 140 21.65 -13.36 -22.72
C PHE A 140 21.25 -14.14 -23.98
N THR A 141 21.93 -13.88 -25.08
CA THR A 141 21.72 -14.60 -26.34
C THR A 141 22.12 -16.07 -26.22
N LYS A 142 23.24 -16.39 -25.54
CA LYS A 142 23.65 -17.77 -25.28
C LYS A 142 22.59 -18.54 -24.51
N VAL A 143 22.01 -17.93 -23.46
CA VAL A 143 20.93 -18.53 -22.67
C VAL A 143 19.69 -18.79 -23.54
N THR A 144 19.20 -17.79 -24.29
CA THR A 144 17.99 -17.95 -25.12
C THR A 144 18.22 -18.85 -26.33
N THR A 145 19.48 -19.08 -26.73
CA THR A 145 19.84 -20.02 -27.80
C THR A 145 19.87 -21.46 -27.30
N ALA A 146 20.36 -21.67 -26.07
CA ALA A 146 20.34 -22.99 -25.43
C ALA A 146 18.91 -23.46 -25.18
N ASP A 147 18.07 -22.57 -24.63
CA ASP A 147 16.66 -22.87 -24.39
C ASP A 147 15.79 -21.65 -24.74
N SER A 148 15.07 -21.78 -25.87
CA SER A 148 14.23 -20.73 -26.43
C SER A 148 12.95 -20.47 -25.63
N ASP A 149 12.64 -21.31 -24.64
CA ASP A 149 11.54 -21.05 -23.71
C ASP A 149 11.88 -19.94 -22.71
N PHE A 150 13.17 -19.66 -22.49
CA PHE A 150 13.59 -18.60 -21.58
C PHE A 150 13.79 -17.26 -22.29
N SER A 151 13.35 -16.20 -21.61
CA SER A 151 13.67 -14.81 -21.93
C SER A 151 14.41 -14.18 -20.76
N ILE A 152 15.40 -13.36 -21.06
CA ILE A 152 16.22 -12.67 -20.08
C ILE A 152 16.28 -11.17 -20.39
N SER A 153 16.19 -10.35 -19.36
CA SER A 153 16.22 -8.90 -19.48
C SER A 153 16.97 -8.26 -18.33
N TYR A 154 17.46 -7.04 -18.53
CA TYR A 154 18.11 -6.23 -17.51
C TYR A 154 17.40 -4.88 -17.36
N ASP A 155 17.11 -4.49 -16.12
CA ASP A 155 16.54 -3.18 -15.76
C ASP A 155 17.58 -2.33 -15.05
N SER A 156 18.04 -1.26 -15.71
CA SER A 156 19.05 -0.33 -15.19
C SER A 156 18.54 0.60 -14.10
N SER A 157 17.23 0.73 -13.91
CA SER A 157 16.65 1.56 -12.85
C SER A 157 16.64 0.85 -11.50
N THR A 158 16.55 -0.48 -11.52
CA THR A 158 16.56 -1.32 -10.32
C THR A 158 17.80 -2.19 -10.16
N ASP A 159 18.71 -2.17 -11.15
CA ASP A 159 19.91 -3.02 -11.26
C ASP A 159 19.55 -4.51 -11.12
N LYS A 160 18.58 -4.97 -11.93
CA LYS A 160 18.04 -6.34 -11.87
C LYS A 160 18.09 -7.05 -13.21
N ILE A 161 18.60 -8.28 -13.19
CA ILE A 161 18.44 -9.25 -14.28
C ILE A 161 17.25 -10.14 -13.97
N THR A 162 16.32 -10.27 -14.93
CA THR A 162 15.15 -11.13 -14.83
C THR A 162 15.25 -12.24 -15.86
N LEU A 163 15.09 -13.49 -15.43
CA LEU A 163 15.00 -14.67 -16.29
C LEU A 163 13.59 -15.27 -16.12
N SER A 164 12.86 -15.43 -17.22
CA SER A 164 11.48 -15.91 -17.23
C SER A 164 11.24 -16.98 -18.28
N SER A 165 10.46 -18.01 -17.94
CA SER A 165 9.98 -19.01 -18.91
C SER A 165 8.67 -18.54 -19.55
N SER A 166 8.55 -18.75 -20.86
CA SER A 166 7.34 -18.42 -21.63
C SER A 166 6.22 -19.44 -21.41
N SER A 167 6.56 -20.71 -21.22
CA SER A 167 5.62 -21.82 -21.01
C SER A 167 5.37 -22.15 -19.53
N GLY A 168 6.11 -21.53 -18.61
CA GLY A 168 6.10 -21.89 -17.19
C GLY A 168 6.96 -23.12 -16.85
N LYS A 169 7.89 -23.50 -17.74
CA LYS A 169 8.92 -24.51 -17.50
C LYS A 169 9.72 -24.15 -16.24
N THR A 170 10.01 -25.17 -15.43
CA THR A 170 10.87 -25.01 -14.26
C THR A 170 12.25 -24.55 -14.70
N LEU A 171 12.76 -23.50 -14.04
CA LEU A 171 14.14 -23.03 -14.17
C LEU A 171 15.01 -23.75 -13.15
N LEU A 172 15.94 -24.58 -13.63
CA LEU A 172 16.98 -25.20 -12.81
C LEU A 172 18.34 -24.58 -13.14
N LEU A 173 18.96 -23.94 -12.15
CA LEU A 173 20.32 -23.41 -12.24
C LEU A 173 21.30 -24.35 -11.56
N GLY A 174 22.42 -24.64 -12.20
CA GLY A 174 23.48 -25.47 -11.60
C GLY A 174 23.11 -26.95 -11.53
N SER A 175 22.36 -27.48 -12.50
CA SER A 175 22.16 -28.92 -12.63
C SER A 175 23.52 -29.63 -12.78
N SER A 176 23.68 -30.74 -12.07
CA SER A 176 24.85 -31.60 -12.20
C SER A 176 24.78 -32.32 -13.54
N ASN A 177 25.72 -32.00 -14.43
CA ASN A 177 25.93 -32.75 -15.67
C ASN A 177 26.85 -33.95 -15.41
#